data_AF-A0A2E3N3G1-F1
#
_entry.id   AF-A0A2E3N3G1-F1
#
_cell.length_a   1.000
_cell.length_b   1.000
_cell.length_c   1.000
_cell.angle_alpha   90.00
_cell.angle_beta   90.00
_cell.angle_gamma   90.00
#
_symmetry.space_group_name_H-M   'P 1'
#
loop_
_entity.id
_entity.type
_entity.pdbx_description
1 polymer ?
#
loop_
_entity_poly.entity_id
_entity_poly.type
_entity_poly.pdbx_seq_one_letter_code
_entity_poly.pdbx_strand_id
1 'polypeptide(L)'
;MDNDFLNKDEVSKKTTIKKRKRTRKNTRNKKTSSFIQILNGDFLTKGFMLKNLSFIFFIMLLLLIVVGKGYYGKQLSNDVINTQKELNELTSDYFESKAILEEKTKRSELIKKLTKIGLKETVNPTKVIKIHKEKREIEQ
;
A
#
# COMPACT_ATOMS: atom_id res chain seq x y z
N MET A 1 -75.03 45.44 -45.51
CA MET A 1 -74.30 44.93 -46.69
C MET A 1 -73.58 46.15 -47.21
N ASP A 2 -72.26 46.26 -47.10
CA ASP A 2 -71.31 45.37 -47.78
C ASP A 2 -70.01 45.17 -46.98
N ASN A 3 -69.49 43.94 -47.04
CA ASN A 3 -68.18 43.56 -46.53
C ASN A 3 -67.16 43.75 -47.66
N ASP A 4 -66.25 44.69 -47.50
CA ASP A 4 -65.02 44.73 -48.30
C ASP A 4 -63.93 43.91 -47.60
N PHE A 5 -63.57 42.79 -48.23
CA PHE A 5 -62.42 41.99 -47.86
C PHE A 5 -61.19 42.49 -48.60
N LEU A 6 -60.15 42.89 -47.86
CA LEU A 6 -58.72 42.81 -48.22
C LEU A 6 -57.95 43.06 -46.90
N ASN A 7 -56.88 42.37 -46.51
CA ASN A 7 -55.94 41.51 -47.22
C ASN A 7 -55.28 40.56 -46.20
N LYS A 8 -55.15 39.26 -46.53
CA LYS A 8 -54.59 38.20 -45.67
C LYS A 8 -53.07 38.31 -45.46
N ASP A 9 -52.41 39.20 -46.18
CA ASP A 9 -50.95 39.30 -46.19
C ASP A 9 -50.37 40.30 -45.16
N GLU A 10 -51.17 41.21 -44.59
CA GLU A 10 -50.70 42.14 -43.55
C GLU A 10 -50.80 41.57 -42.11
N VAL A 11 -51.67 40.58 -41.89
CA VAL A 11 -51.86 39.94 -40.58
C VAL A 11 -50.74 38.94 -40.25
N SER A 12 -50.00 38.48 -41.27
CA SER A 12 -48.98 37.42 -41.10
C SER A 12 -47.63 37.92 -40.55
N LYS A 13 -47.26 39.20 -40.76
CA LYS A 13 -45.91 39.69 -40.40
C LYS A 13 -45.74 40.31 -39.02
N LYS A 14 -46.82 40.67 -38.30
CA LYS A 14 -46.73 41.41 -37.02
C LYS A 14 -46.86 40.55 -35.76
N THR A 15 -47.17 39.26 -35.89
CA THR A 15 -47.38 38.33 -34.76
C THR A 15 -46.10 37.54 -34.38
N THR A 16 -44.97 37.83 -35.03
CA THR A 16 -43.73 37.03 -34.93
C THR A 16 -42.69 37.55 -33.93
N ILE A 17 -42.87 38.68 -33.23
CA ILE A 17 -41.76 39.28 -32.46
C ILE A 17 -41.98 39.42 -30.94
N LYS A 18 -43.20 39.30 -30.39
CA LYS A 18 -43.43 39.70 -28.98
C LYS A 18 -44.20 38.70 -28.10
N LYS A 19 -43.78 37.43 -28.07
CA LYS A 19 -44.03 36.49 -26.94
C LYS A 19 -42.79 35.65 -26.64
N ARG A 20 -41.67 36.35 -26.38
CA ARG A 20 -40.50 35.80 -25.68
C ARG A 20 -40.77 35.90 -24.17
N LYS A 21 -40.48 34.81 -23.44
CA LYS A 21 -40.51 34.62 -21.97
C LYS A 21 -41.79 34.00 -21.40
N ARG A 22 -41.78 32.65 -21.30
CA ARG A 22 -42.07 31.88 -20.08
C ARG A 22 -41.71 30.40 -20.30
N THR A 23 -40.57 30.02 -19.71
CA THR A 23 -40.17 28.68 -19.22
C THR A 23 -40.73 27.43 -19.90
N ARG A 24 -39.98 26.89 -20.88
CA ARG A 24 -39.98 25.45 -21.20
C ARG A 24 -38.60 24.89 -20.87
N LYS A 25 -38.54 24.12 -19.78
CA LYS A 25 -37.38 23.35 -19.32
C LYS A 25 -37.17 22.20 -20.30
N ASN A 26 -36.43 22.44 -21.39
CA ASN A 26 -36.03 21.36 -22.30
C ASN A 26 -34.73 20.73 -21.82
N THR A 27 -34.84 19.43 -21.61
CA THR A 27 -33.87 18.44 -21.12
C THR A 27 -32.44 18.72 -21.56
N ARG A 28 -31.60 19.09 -20.58
CA ARG A 28 -30.15 18.87 -20.69
C ARG A 28 -29.97 17.40 -21.05
N ASN A 29 -29.39 17.10 -22.21
CA ASN A 29 -28.81 15.79 -22.51
C ASN A 29 -27.76 15.51 -21.44
N LYS A 30 -28.20 14.98 -20.30
CA LYS A 30 -27.32 14.38 -19.31
C LYS A 30 -26.66 13.24 -20.07
N LYS A 31 -25.38 13.41 -20.41
CA LYS A 31 -24.50 12.29 -20.78
C LYS A 31 -24.58 11.34 -19.61
N THR A 32 -25.48 10.36 -19.68
CA THR A 32 -25.50 9.27 -18.72
C THR A 32 -24.17 8.59 -18.92
N SER A 33 -23.32 8.68 -17.90
CA SER A 33 -22.01 8.04 -17.90
C SER A 33 -22.18 6.60 -18.35
N SER A 34 -21.36 6.11 -19.28
CA SER A 34 -21.47 4.74 -19.79
C SER A 34 -21.45 3.70 -18.66
N PHE A 35 -20.79 4.02 -17.54
CA PHE A 35 -20.86 3.24 -16.30
C PHE A 35 -22.29 3.09 -15.75
N ILE A 36 -23.10 4.16 -15.79
CA ILE A 36 -24.50 4.15 -15.34
C ILE A 36 -25.37 3.32 -16.30
N GLN A 37 -25.09 3.34 -17.60
CA GLN A 37 -25.80 2.49 -18.57
C GLN A 37 -25.51 1.01 -18.34
N ILE A 38 -24.26 0.67 -18.00
CA ILE A 38 -23.85 -0.68 -17.61
C ILE A 38 -24.53 -1.12 -16.29
N LEU A 39 -24.55 -0.25 -15.27
CA LEU A 39 -25.22 -0.50 -13.98
C LEU A 39 -26.74 -0.69 -14.12
N ASN A 40 -27.37 0.02 -15.06
CA ASN A 40 -28.80 -0.12 -15.35
C ASN A 40 -29.13 -1.43 -16.11
N GLY A 41 -28.13 -2.21 -16.49
CA GLY A 41 -28.31 -3.54 -17.09
C GLY A 41 -28.39 -3.57 -18.62
N ASP A 42 -28.13 -2.46 -19.31
CA ASP A 42 -28.14 -2.41 -20.78
C ASP A 42 -27.06 -3.34 -21.40
N PHE A 43 -26.02 -3.65 -20.61
CA PHE A 43 -24.98 -4.62 -20.93
C PHE A 43 -25.48 -6.07 -21.07
N LEU A 44 -26.56 -6.44 -20.37
CA LEU A 44 -27.14 -7.79 -20.36
C LEU A 44 -28.05 -8.06 -21.57
N THR A 45 -28.26 -7.06 -22.43
CA THR A 45 -29.05 -7.23 -23.64
C THR A 45 -28.33 -8.13 -24.65
N LYS A 46 -29.07 -9.02 -25.32
CA LYS A 46 -28.51 -10.01 -26.27
C LYS A 46 -27.63 -9.37 -27.35
N GLY A 47 -28.03 -8.22 -27.88
CA GLY A 47 -27.29 -7.50 -28.91
C GLY A 47 -25.95 -6.94 -28.41
N PHE A 48 -25.94 -6.35 -27.20
CA PHE A 48 -24.72 -5.82 -26.60
C PHE A 48 -23.76 -6.95 -26.19
N MET A 49 -24.30 -8.02 -25.60
CA MET A 49 -23.52 -9.15 -25.11
C MET A 49 -22.83 -9.93 -26.23
N LEU A 50 -23.54 -10.19 -27.35
CA LEU A 50 -22.96 -10.86 -28.51
C LEU A 50 -21.88 -10.00 -29.19
N LYS A 51 -22.05 -8.68 -29.23
CA LYS A 51 -21.08 -7.75 -29.82
C LYS A 51 -19.79 -7.63 -28.98
N ASN A 52 -19.88 -7.80 -27.67
CA ASN A 52 -18.77 -7.61 -26.73
C ASN A 52 -18.29 -8.92 -26.07
N LEU A 53 -18.59 -10.07 -26.66
CA LEU A 53 -18.36 -11.39 -26.06
C LEU A 53 -16.89 -11.62 -25.64
N SER A 54 -15.93 -11.22 -26.47
CA SER A 54 -14.49 -11.32 -26.15
C SER A 54 -14.11 -10.52 -24.91
N PHE A 55 -14.71 -9.35 -24.70
CA PHE A 55 -14.46 -8.52 -23.51
C PHE A 55 -15.07 -9.14 -22.25
N ILE A 56 -16.28 -9.72 -22.35
CA ILE A 56 -16.91 -10.46 -21.25
C ILE A 56 -16.04 -11.66 -20.84
N PHE A 57 -15.54 -12.41 -21.81
CA PHE A 57 -14.63 -13.52 -21.55
C PHE A 57 -13.34 -13.06 -20.86
N PHE A 58 -12.78 -11.92 -21.27
CA PHE A 58 -11.63 -11.31 -20.60
C PHE A 58 -11.91 -10.98 -19.13
N ILE A 59 -13.07 -10.38 -18.81
CA ILE A 59 -13.46 -10.09 -17.43
C ILE A 59 -13.67 -11.38 -16.63
N MET A 60 -14.29 -12.41 -17.22
CA MET A 60 -14.45 -13.72 -16.58
C MET A 60 -13.10 -14.37 -16.24
N LEU A 61 -12.15 -14.33 -17.18
CA LEU A 61 -10.79 -14.81 -16.97
C LEU A 61 -10.07 -14.01 -15.88
N LEU A 62 -10.24 -12.68 -15.87
CA LEU A 62 -9.67 -11.83 -14.84
C LEU A 62 -10.24 -12.16 -13.46
N LEU A 63 -11.55 -12.45 -13.38
CA LEU A 63 -12.23 -12.84 -12.15
C LEU A 63 -11.68 -14.17 -11.61
N LEU A 64 -11.39 -15.14 -12.50
CA LEU A 64 -10.73 -16.39 -12.14
C LEU A 64 -9.31 -16.16 -11.59
N ILE A 65 -8.53 -15.28 -12.21
CA ILE A 65 -7.18 -14.90 -11.72
C ILE A 65 -7.25 -14.26 -10.34
N VAL A 66 -8.23 -13.37 -10.10
CA VAL A 66 -8.43 -12.70 -8.80
C VAL A 66 -8.75 -13.72 -7.72
N VAL A 67 -9.66 -14.66 -8.00
CA VAL A 67 -9.97 -15.75 -7.06
C VAL A 67 -8.73 -16.59 -6.79
N GLY A 68 -7.99 -17.00 -7.83
CA GLY A 68 -6.74 -17.76 -7.70
C GLY A 68 -5.69 -17.05 -6.85
N LYS A 69 -5.48 -15.74 -7.07
CA LYS A 69 -4.61 -14.89 -6.24
C LYS A 69 -5.10 -14.84 -4.78
N GLY A 70 -6.41 -14.79 -4.57
CA GLY A 70 -7.02 -14.82 -3.23
C GLY A 70 -6.69 -16.09 -2.45
N TYR A 71 -6.63 -17.25 -3.11
CA TYR A 71 -6.20 -18.51 -2.47
C TYR A 71 -4.70 -18.53 -2.15
N TYR A 72 -3.86 -17.95 -2.99
CA TYR A 72 -2.42 -17.88 -2.76
C TYR A 72 -2.06 -17.02 -1.53
N GLY A 73 -2.77 -15.90 -1.33
CA GLY A 73 -2.54 -15.02 -0.18
C GLY A 73 -2.75 -15.70 1.18
N LYS A 74 -3.68 -16.66 1.27
CA LYS A 74 -3.94 -17.41 2.52
C LYS A 74 -2.77 -18.32 2.91
N GLN A 75 -2.20 -19.02 1.94
CA GLN A 75 -1.05 -19.90 2.18
C GLN A 75 0.17 -19.08 2.58
N LEU A 76 0.47 -18.02 1.82
CA LEU A 76 1.58 -17.13 2.11
C LEU A 76 1.45 -16.49 3.50
N SER A 77 0.26 -16.05 3.89
CA SER A 77 0.04 -15.46 5.21
C SER A 77 0.28 -16.47 6.33
N ASN A 78 -0.12 -17.74 6.15
CA ASN A 78 0.13 -18.78 7.13
C ASN A 78 1.61 -19.11 7.25
N ASP A 79 2.33 -19.20 6.12
CA ASP A 79 3.76 -19.47 6.10
C ASP A 79 4.53 -18.37 6.83
N VAL A 80 4.18 -17.09 6.58
CA VAL A 80 4.78 -15.95 7.31
C VAL A 80 4.57 -16.06 8.81
N ILE A 81 3.38 -16.45 9.27
CA ILE A 81 3.09 -16.62 10.70
C ILE A 81 3.93 -17.75 11.30
N ASN A 82 4.02 -18.89 10.60
CA ASN A 82 4.81 -20.04 11.05
C ASN A 82 6.30 -19.70 11.12
N THR A 83 6.86 -19.09 10.07
CA THR A 83 8.27 -18.66 10.05
C THR A 83 8.54 -17.63 11.14
N GLN A 84 7.63 -16.69 11.40
CA GLN A 84 7.81 -15.73 12.49
C GLN A 84 7.81 -16.41 13.87
N LYS A 85 6.99 -17.44 14.06
CA LYS A 85 6.96 -18.23 15.28
C LYS A 85 8.28 -18.98 15.49
N GLU A 86 8.77 -19.67 14.45
CA GLU A 86 10.07 -20.36 14.49
C GLU A 86 11.23 -19.41 14.78
N LEU A 87 11.24 -18.22 14.15
CA LEU A 87 12.24 -17.19 14.43
C LEU A 87 12.20 -16.72 15.88
N ASN A 88 11.00 -16.55 16.46
CA ASN A 88 10.86 -16.13 17.84
C ASN A 88 11.34 -17.21 18.82
N GLU A 89 11.07 -18.48 18.54
CA GLU A 89 11.53 -19.62 19.32
C GLU A 89 13.07 -19.71 19.29
N LEU A 90 13.66 -19.69 18.10
CA LEU A 90 15.12 -19.72 17.94
C LEU A 90 15.81 -18.51 18.58
N THR A 91 15.19 -17.34 18.50
CA THR A 91 15.70 -16.12 19.15
C THR A 91 15.68 -16.26 20.67
N SER A 92 14.64 -16.89 21.22
CA SER A 92 14.52 -17.13 22.66
C SER A 92 15.61 -18.10 23.13
N ASP A 93 15.81 -19.21 22.42
CA ASP A 93 16.87 -20.19 22.72
C ASP A 93 18.26 -19.57 22.66
N TYR A 94 18.49 -18.69 21.67
CA TYR A 94 19.73 -17.93 21.55
C TYR A 94 19.95 -17.01 22.75
N PHE A 95 18.93 -16.24 23.15
CA PHE A 95 19.05 -15.35 24.30
C PHE A 95 19.26 -16.10 25.61
N GLU A 96 18.59 -17.23 25.81
CA GLU A 96 18.80 -18.09 26.97
C GLU A 96 20.24 -18.64 27.00
N SER A 97 20.69 -19.23 25.90
CA SER A 97 22.06 -19.77 25.79
C SER A 97 23.13 -18.69 25.99
N LYS A 98 22.89 -17.50 25.44
CA LYS A 98 23.75 -16.33 25.62
C LYS A 98 23.76 -15.88 27.08
N ALA A 99 22.60 -15.80 27.74
CA ALA A 99 22.51 -15.41 29.13
C ALA A 99 23.26 -16.40 30.04
N ILE A 100 23.14 -17.70 29.80
CA ILE A 100 23.89 -18.74 30.53
C ILE A 100 25.39 -18.57 30.34
N LEU A 101 25.84 -18.25 29.12
CA LEU A 101 27.26 -18.00 28.84
C LEU A 101 27.76 -16.75 29.56
N GLU A 102 27.01 -15.64 29.50
CA GLU A 102 27.34 -14.39 30.19
C GLU A 102 27.37 -14.58 31.72
N GLU A 103 26.45 -15.36 32.28
CA GLU A 103 26.44 -15.70 33.71
C GLU A 103 27.68 -16.51 34.10
N LYS A 104 28.02 -17.54 33.32
CA LYS A 104 29.21 -18.38 33.57
C LYS A 104 30.53 -17.63 33.40
N THR A 105 30.57 -16.66 32.48
CA THR A 105 31.76 -15.84 32.19
C THR A 105 31.80 -14.55 33.01
N LYS A 106 30.79 -14.31 33.86
CA LYS A 106 30.74 -13.15 34.74
C LYS A 106 31.95 -13.14 35.67
N ARG A 107 32.66 -12.01 35.73
CA ARG A 107 33.86 -11.82 36.55
C ARG A 107 33.70 -12.34 37.99
N SER A 108 32.56 -12.05 38.64
CA SER A 108 32.29 -12.51 40.00
C SER A 108 32.20 -14.04 40.12
N GLU A 109 31.57 -14.71 39.15
CA GLU A 109 31.44 -16.17 39.13
C GLU A 109 32.78 -16.84 38.77
N LEU A 110 33.53 -16.24 37.83
CA LEU A 110 34.87 -16.69 37.50
C LEU A 110 35.82 -16.60 38.70
N ILE A 111 35.83 -15.48 39.44
CA ILE A 111 36.65 -15.33 40.65
C ILE A 111 36.29 -16.42 41.66
N LYS A 112 34.99 -16.66 41.93
CA LYS A 112 34.54 -17.72 42.85
C LYS A 112 35.02 -19.11 42.42
N LYS A 113 34.93 -19.44 41.12
CA LYS A 113 35.39 -20.74 40.59
C LYS A 113 36.91 -20.88 40.64
N LEU A 114 37.65 -19.85 40.20
CA LEU A 114 39.12 -19.87 40.10
C LEU A 114 39.80 -19.84 41.47
N THR A 115 39.19 -19.17 42.47
CA THR A 115 39.69 -19.16 43.85
C THR A 115 39.72 -20.57 44.45
N LYS A 116 38.76 -21.45 44.11
CA LYS A 116 38.77 -22.86 44.54
C LYS A 116 39.99 -23.64 44.04
N ILE A 117 40.58 -23.21 42.93
CA ILE A 117 41.75 -23.84 42.29
C ILE A 117 43.04 -23.09 42.68
N GLY A 118 42.95 -22.10 43.58
CA GLY A 118 44.09 -21.31 44.05
C GLY A 118 44.51 -20.14 43.15
N LEU A 119 43.79 -19.87 42.06
CA LEU A 119 44.09 -18.75 41.17
C LEU A 119 43.48 -17.45 41.72
N LYS A 120 44.29 -16.39 41.77
CA LYS A 120 43.88 -15.05 42.20
C LYS A 120 43.89 -14.08 41.02
N GLU A 121 42.91 -13.18 41.00
CA GLU A 121 42.83 -12.13 40.00
C GLU A 121 43.96 -11.10 40.18
N THR A 122 44.57 -10.67 39.08
CA THR A 122 45.52 -9.55 39.09
C THR A 122 44.77 -8.23 39.22
N VAL A 123 45.06 -7.47 40.28
CA VAL A 123 44.47 -6.14 40.55
C VAL A 123 45.35 -5.02 40.00
N ASN A 124 46.58 -5.35 39.60
CA ASN A 124 47.57 -4.36 39.22
C ASN A 124 47.36 -3.94 37.75
N PRO A 125 47.22 -2.63 37.46
CA PRO A 125 47.09 -2.16 36.08
C PRO A 125 48.35 -2.47 35.27
N THR A 126 48.17 -2.71 33.97
CA THR A 126 49.28 -2.95 33.04
C THR A 126 50.23 -1.76 33.02
N LYS A 127 51.48 -1.96 33.42
CA LYS A 127 52.52 -0.93 33.33
C LYS A 127 53.03 -0.84 31.90
N VAL A 128 52.91 0.34 31.30
CA VAL A 128 53.44 0.63 29.96
C VAL A 128 54.81 1.27 30.12
N ILE A 129 55.86 0.66 29.55
CA ILE A 129 57.20 1.24 29.55
C ILE A 129 57.29 2.23 28.37
N LYS A 130 57.31 3.53 28.65
CA LYS A 130 57.58 4.57 27.64
C LYS A 130 59.06 4.90 27.63
N ILE A 131 59.73 4.62 26.52
CA ILE A 131 61.14 4.98 26.31
C ILE A 131 61.18 6.47 25.92
N HIS A 132 61.64 7.35 26.82
CA HIS A 132 61.96 8.73 26.46
C HIS A 132 63.35 8.77 25.84
N LYS A 133 63.42 9.04 24.53
CA LYS A 133 64.68 9.27 23.83
C LYS A 133 65.08 10.72 24.08
N GLU A 134 65.97 10.94 25.06
CA GLU A 134 66.57 12.24 25.32
C GLU A 134 67.34 12.68 24.06
N LYS A 135 66.84 13.70 23.37
CA LYS A 135 67.56 14.33 22.26
C LYS A 135 68.75 15.06 22.88
N ARG A 136 69.95 14.50 22.74
CA ARG A 136 71.18 15.27 22.92
C ARG A 136 71.22 16.30 21.80
N GLU A 137 70.98 17.56 22.14
CA GLU A 137 71.31 18.68 21.28
C GLU A 137 72.84 18.70 21.14
N ILE A 138 73.30 18.49 19.92
CA ILE A 138 74.70 18.65 19.55
C ILE A 138 74.85 20.14 19.29
N GLU A 139 75.40 20.86 20.27
CA GLU A 139 75.82 22.26 20.13
C GLU A 139 77.06 22.31 19.21
N GLN A 140 77.02 23.19 18.21
CA GLN A 140 78.11 23.44 17.24
C GLN A 140 79.10 24.47 17.77
#